data_AF-A0A7C5BDY5-F1
#
_entry.id   AF-A0A7C5BDY5-F1
#
_cell.length_a   1.000
_cell.length_b   1.000
_cell.length_c   1.000
_cell.angle_alpha   90.00
_cell.angle_beta   90.00
_cell.angle_gamma   90.00
#
_symmetry.space_group_name_H-M   'P 1'
#
loop_
_entity.id
_entity.type
_entity.pdbx_description
1 polymer ?
#
loop_
_entity_poly.entity_id
_entity_poly.type
_entity_poly.pdbx_seq_one_letter_code
_entity_poly.pdbx_strand_id
1 'polypeptide(L)' 'MLVHICCSVDSHYFLQKLQIEYPESKLIGFFYDPNIHPYSEYYLRLLDVERSCKLLDIELLEGPYDYSAWIE' A
#
# COMPACT_ATOMS: atom_id res chain seq x y z
N MET A 1 -11.44 7.41 -3.08
CA MET A 1 -11.12 6.12 -3.71
C MET A 1 -10.11 5.41 -2.84
N LEU A 2 -10.36 4.13 -2.51
CA LEU A 2 -9.44 3.30 -1.74
C LEU A 2 -8.67 2.39 -2.72
N VAL A 3 -7.34 2.42 -2.67
CA VAL A 3 -6.48 1.69 -3.61
C VAL A 3 -5.69 0.66 -2.82
N HIS A 4 -5.94 -0.63 -3.11
CA HIS A 4 -5.14 -1.71 -2.54
C HIS A 4 -3.71 -1.66 -3.07
N ILE A 5 -2.72 -1.82 -2.20
CA ILE A 5 -1.29 -1.85 -2.52
C ILE A 5 -0.69 -3.14 -1.94
N CYS A 6 -0.09 -3.97 -2.80
CA CYS A 6 0.57 -5.22 -2.39
C CYS A 6 2.10 -5.22 -2.58
N CYS A 7 2.64 -4.25 -3.33
CA CYS A 7 4.07 -4.02 -3.48
C CYS A 7 4.34 -2.56 -3.83
N SER A 8 5.50 -2.05 -3.43
CA SER A 8 5.80 -0.62 -3.52
C SER A 8 6.06 -0.13 -4.95
N VAL A 9 6.97 -0.78 -5.69
CA VAL A 9 7.47 -0.26 -6.98
C VAL A 9 6.35 -0.05 -7.99
N ASP A 10 5.44 -1.02 -8.12
CA ASP A 10 4.32 -0.91 -9.05
C ASP A 10 3.34 0.18 -8.58
N SER A 11 3.08 0.26 -7.27
CA SER A 11 2.10 1.21 -6.73
C SER A 11 2.47 2.68 -6.97
N HIS A 12 3.76 3.05 -6.94
CA HIS A 12 4.17 4.46 -7.06
C HIS A 12 3.73 5.08 -8.39
N TYR A 13 4.00 4.40 -9.51
CA TYR A 13 3.63 4.89 -10.84
C TYR A 13 2.11 4.93 -11.03
N PHE A 14 1.39 3.89 -10.60
CA PHE A 14 -0.06 3.84 -10.73
C PHE A 14 -0.77 4.89 -9.88
N LEU A 15 -0.29 5.16 -8.67
CA LEU A 15 -0.85 6.22 -7.82
C LEU A 15 -0.73 7.61 -8.47
N GLN A 16 0.40 7.91 -9.12
CA GLN A 16 0.56 9.14 -9.89
C GLN A 16 -0.44 9.22 -11.07
N LYS A 17 -0.60 8.12 -11.81
CA LYS A 17 -1.57 8.06 -12.91
C LYS A 17 -3.00 8.28 -12.43
N LEU A 18 -3.37 7.66 -11.31
CA LEU A 18 -4.70 7.84 -10.71
C LEU A 18 -4.94 9.28 -10.26
N GLN A 19 -3.94 9.99 -9.72
CA GLN A 19 -4.08 11.42 -9.39
C GLN A 19 -4.32 12.28 -10.64
N ILE A 20 -3.70 11.93 -11.77
CA ILE A 20 -3.89 12.65 -13.04
C ILE A 20 -5.26 12.35 -13.66
N GLU A 21 -5.68 11.09 -13.65
CA GLU A 21 -6.95 10.66 -14.24
C GLU A 21 -8.16 11.07 -13.39
N TYR A 22 -7.98 11.17 -12.08
CA TYR A 22 -9.04 11.49 -11.11
C TYR A 22 -8.63 12.62 -10.16
N PRO A 23 -8.37 13.84 -10.66
CA PRO A 23 -7.82 14.94 -9.86
C PRO A 23 -8.74 15.42 -8.73
N GLU A 24 -10.05 15.26 -8.89
CA GLU A 24 -11.06 15.64 -7.89
C GLU A 24 -11.28 14.56 -6.82
N SER A 25 -10.72 13.35 -7.00
CA SER A 25 -10.92 12.23 -6.09
C SER A 25 -9.84 12.16 -5.03
N LYS A 26 -10.22 12.16 -3.75
CA LYS A 26 -9.30 11.83 -2.67
C LYS A 26 -8.84 10.38 -2.81
N LEU A 27 -7.56 10.16 -3.03
CA LEU A 27 -6.92 8.84 -3.03
C LEU A 27 -6.47 8.48 -1.61
N ILE A 28 -6.73 7.24 -1.22
CA ILE A 28 -6.23 6.64 0.03
C ILE A 28 -5.63 5.29 -0.36
N GLY A 29 -4.36 5.09 -0.04
CA GLY A 29 -3.68 3.81 -0.17
C GLY A 29 -4.08 2.87 0.96
N PHE A 30 -4.18 1.58 0.66
CA PHE A 30 -4.46 0.54 1.63
C PHE A 30 -3.47 -0.61 1.43
N PHE A 31 -2.53 -0.77 2.34
CA PHE A 31 -1.57 -1.87 2.33
C PHE A 31 -2.13 -3.05 3.14
N TYR A 32 -2.31 -4.20 2.48
CA TYR A 32 -2.82 -5.39 3.14
C TYR A 32 -2.34 -6.68 2.46
N ASP A 33 -1.30 -7.26 3.02
CA ASP A 33 -0.73 -8.54 2.61
C ASP A 33 -0.31 -9.37 3.84
N PRO A 34 -1.27 -9.90 4.62
CA PRO A 34 -0.96 -10.70 5.81
C PRO A 34 -0.21 -12.00 5.47
N ASN A 35 -0.25 -12.42 4.21
CA ASN A 35 0.42 -13.61 3.69
C ASN A 35 1.94 -13.47 3.54
N ILE A 36 2.49 -12.25 3.59
CA ILE A 36 3.94 -12.04 3.45
C ILE A 36 4.66 -12.57 4.69
N HIS A 37 5.61 -13.47 4.46
CA HIS A 37 6.45 -14.06 5.50
C HIS A 37 7.88 -14.23 4.98
N PRO A 38 8.92 -13.99 5.80
CA PRO A 38 8.88 -13.57 7.20
C PRO A 38 8.40 -12.12 7.38
N TYR A 39 8.02 -11.74 8.61
CA TYR A 39 7.57 -10.38 8.96
C TYR A 39 8.56 -9.29 8.52
N SER A 40 9.86 -9.60 8.45
CA SER A 40 10.86 -8.65 7.95
C SER A 40 10.61 -8.24 6.49
N GLU A 41 10.15 -9.15 5.62
CA GLU A 41 9.80 -8.82 4.23
C GLU A 41 8.52 -7.97 4.19
N TYR A 42 7.52 -8.29 5.02
CA TYR A 42 6.29 -7.50 5.15
C TYR A 42 6.62 -6.05 5.53
N TYR A 43 7.44 -5.89 6.58
CA TYR A 43 7.83 -4.60 7.08
C TYR A 43 8.65 -3.80 6.07
N LEU A 44 9.57 -4.44 5.35
CA LEU A 44 10.35 -3.79 4.28
C LEU A 44 9.44 -3.27 3.15
N ARG A 45 8.43 -4.06 2.77
CA ARG A 45 7.44 -3.64 1.76
C ARG A 45 6.56 -2.50 2.25
N LEU A 46 6.07 -2.57 3.49
CA LEU A 46 5.30 -1.50 4.12
C LEU A 46 6.10 -0.18 4.12
N LEU A 47 7.36 -0.20 4.55
CA LEU A 47 8.21 0.99 4.59
C LEU A 47 8.40 1.64 3.22
N ASP A 48 8.49 0.84 2.17
CA ASP A 48 8.67 1.34 0.81
C ASP A 48 7.34 1.94 0.26
N VAL A 49 6.20 1.33 0.59
CA VAL A 49 4.86 1.88 0.29
C VAL A 49 4.63 3.19 1.06
N GLU A 50 4.94 3.24 2.36
CA GLU A 50 4.86 4.46 3.18
C GLU A 50 5.67 5.59 2.58
N ARG A 51 6.90 5.31 2.14
CA ARG A 51 7.75 6.30 1.47
C ARG A 51 7.09 6.80 0.18
N SER A 52 6.56 5.91 -0.63
CA SER A 52 5.89 6.26 -1.89
C SER A 52 4.64 7.13 -1.66
N CYS A 53 3.76 6.72 -0.74
CA CYS A 53 2.56 7.48 -0.38
C CYS A 53 2.91 8.87 0.17
N LYS A 54 3.96 8.97 1.01
CA LYS A 54 4.44 10.26 1.55
C LYS A 54 4.97 11.20 0.46
N LEU A 55 5.67 10.68 -0.55
CA LEU A 55 6.16 11.49 -1.67
C LEU A 55 5.02 12.03 -2.56
N LEU A 56 3.91 11.30 -2.61
CA LEU A 56 2.74 11.64 -3.43
C LEU A 56 1.63 12.39 -2.66
N ASP A 57 1.86 12.66 -1.38
CA ASP A 57 0.87 13.23 -0.45
C ASP A 57 -0.44 12.43 -0.39
N ILE A 58 -0.30 11.11 -0.32
CA ILE A 58 -1.41 10.15 -0.25
C ILE A 58 -1.47 9.56 1.16
N GLU A 59 -2.66 9.56 1.76
CA GLU A 59 -2.93 8.88 3.03
C GLU A 59 -2.79 7.36 2.84
N LEU A 60 -2.08 6.69 3.76
CA LEU A 60 -1.91 5.24 3.75
C LEU A 60 -2.56 4.63 4.98
N LEU A 61 -3.34 3.57 4.76
CA LEU A 61 -3.90 2.70 5.78
C LEU A 61 -3.20 1.34 5.72
N GLU A 62 -2.76 0.84 6.87
CA GLU A 62 -2.25 -0.52 7.02
C GLU A 62 -3.37 -1.42 7.55
N GLY A 63 -3.61 -2.54 6.87
CA GLY A 63 -4.48 -3.60 7.37
C GLY A 63 -3.73 -4.51 8.34
N PRO A 64 -4.44 -5.28 9.19
CA PRO A 64 -3.80 -6.11 10.21
C PRO A 64 -2.88 -7.17 9.59
N TYR A 65 -1.66 -7.27 10.13
CA TYR A 65 -0.76 -8.37 9.83
C TYR A 65 -1.13 -9.60 10.68
N ASP A 66 -1.97 -10.47 10.13
CA ASP A 66 -2.35 -11.75 10.76
C ASP A 66 -2.03 -12.93 9.83
N TYR A 67 -0.75 -13.31 9.83
CA TYR A 67 -0.26 -14.45 9.05
C TYR A 67 -0.84 -15.79 9.53
N SER A 68 -1.11 -15.92 10.84
CA SER A 68 -1.66 -17.14 11.42
C SER A 68 -3.07 -17.39 10.90
N ALA A 69 -3.96 -16.39 10.98
CA ALA A 69 -5.31 -16.50 10.43
C ALA A 69 -5.34 -16.66 8.90
N TRP A 70 -4.29 -16.24 8.18
CA TRP A 70 -4.20 -16.43 6.73
C TRP A 70 -3.91 -17.87 6.32
N ILE A 71 -3.23 -18.65 7.16
CA ILE A 71 -2.81 -20.03 6.84
C ILE A 71 -3.84 -21.09 7.26
N GLU A 72 -4.67 -20.79 8.26
CA GLU A 72 -5.74 -21.65 8.75
C GLU A 72 -6.91 -21.80 7.76
#